data_AF-A0A7X5TIN3-F1
#
_entry.id   AF-A0A7X5TIN3-F1
#
_cell.length_a   1.000
_cell.length_b   1.000
_cell.length_c   1.000
_cell.angle_alpha   90.00
_cell.angle_beta   90.00
_cell.angle_gamma   90.00
#
_symmetry.space_group_name_H-M   'P 1'
#
loop_
_entity.id
_entity.type
_entity.pdbx_description
1 polymer ?
#
loop_
_entity_poly.entity_id
_entity_poly.type
_entity_poly.pdbx_seq_one_letter_code
_entity_poly.pdbx_strand_id
1 'polypeptide(L)'
;MLNTILSSSLSNTILECYIELSNELSAVLENHKELLACNDSFFIEFTKFNDTHNEFCALSKKRGKPDGLLLLEVIKQMTHLIDIANVAVINEASRKERELCLI
;
A
#
# COMPACT_ATOMS: atom_id res chain seq x y z
N MET A 1 -29.65 14.15 -11.39
CA MET A 1 -28.38 14.46 -12.07
C MET A 1 -27.23 14.73 -11.09
N LEU A 2 -27.45 15.36 -9.92
CA LEU A 2 -26.40 15.54 -8.90
C LEU A 2 -25.76 14.22 -8.39
N ASN A 3 -26.56 13.19 -8.10
CA ASN A 3 -26.03 11.90 -7.63
C ASN A 3 -25.10 11.21 -8.65
N THR A 4 -25.31 11.44 -9.94
CA THR A 4 -24.45 10.87 -11.00
C THR A 4 -23.11 11.60 -11.06
N ILE A 5 -23.11 12.93 -10.93
CA ILE A 5 -21.89 13.75 -10.94
C ILE A 5 -21.04 13.50 -9.68
N LEU A 6 -21.68 13.40 -8.51
CA LEU A 6 -21.01 13.03 -7.26
C LEU A 6 -20.41 11.62 -7.33
N SER A 7 -21.08 10.67 -8.01
CA SER A 7 -20.54 9.32 -8.20
C SER A 7 -19.31 9.28 -9.11
N SER A 8 -19.26 10.13 -10.16
CA SER A 8 -18.12 10.21 -11.07
C SER A 8 -16.93 10.93 -10.46
N SER A 9 -17.14 12.01 -9.70
CA SER A 9 -16.03 12.71 -9.04
C SER A 9 -15.41 11.86 -7.94
N LEU A 10 -16.23 11.19 -7.13
CA LEU A 10 -15.76 10.31 -6.07
C LEU A 10 -14.99 9.10 -6.64
N SER A 11 -15.46 8.52 -7.75
CA SER A 11 -14.78 7.41 -8.40
C SER A 11 -13.40 7.82 -8.94
N ASN A 12 -13.26 9.04 -9.47
CA ASN A 12 -11.98 9.56 -9.93
C ASN A 12 -11.01 9.79 -8.76
N THR A 13 -11.48 10.37 -7.65
CA THR A 13 -10.66 10.57 -6.45
C THR A 13 -10.16 9.24 -5.88
N ILE A 14 -11.00 8.21 -5.80
CA ILE A 14 -10.57 6.89 -5.29
C ILE A 14 -9.50 6.28 -6.20
N LEU A 15 -9.63 6.43 -7.52
CA LEU A 15 -8.64 5.95 -8.47
C LEU A 15 -7.31 6.70 -8.35
N GLU A 16 -7.36 8.02 -8.18
CA GLU A 16 -6.18 8.86 -7.95
C GLU A 16 -5.44 8.44 -6.66
N CYS A 17 -6.18 8.22 -5.56
CA CYS A 17 -5.60 7.71 -4.31
C CYS A 17 -4.92 6.34 -4.50
N TYR A 18 -5.55 5.44 -5.25
CA TYR A 18 -4.94 4.13 -5.56
C TYR A 18 -3.63 4.29 -6.34
N ILE A 19 -3.59 5.17 -7.33
CA ILE A 19 -2.38 5.41 -8.13
C ILE A 19 -1.27 6.01 -7.28
N GLU A 20 -1.59 7.02 -6.47
CA GLU A 20 -0.63 7.69 -5.58
C GLU A 20 -0.03 6.70 -4.57
N LEU A 21 -0.86 5.95 -3.86
CA LEU A 21 -0.40 4.94 -2.89
C LEU A 21 0.37 3.80 -3.57
N SER A 22 -0.01 3.39 -4.78
CA SER A 22 0.74 2.38 -5.54
C SER A 22 2.15 2.88 -5.90
N ASN A 23 2.29 4.16 -6.25
CA ASN A 23 3.59 4.76 -6.52
C ASN A 23 4.44 4.87 -5.25
N GLU A 24 3.83 5.32 -4.14
CA GLU A 24 4.51 5.43 -2.85
C GLU A 24 4.99 4.07 -2.34
N LEU A 25 4.12 3.06 -2.35
CA LEU A 25 4.48 1.69 -1.94
C LEU A 25 5.61 1.14 -2.80
N SER A 26 5.59 1.39 -4.11
CA SER A 26 6.67 0.97 -5.02
C SER A 26 7.99 1.64 -4.66
N ALA A 27 7.99 2.95 -4.41
CA ALA A 27 9.19 3.68 -4.02
C ALA A 27 9.75 3.21 -2.67
N VAL A 28 8.89 2.94 -1.68
CA VAL A 28 9.29 2.39 -0.39
C VAL A 28 9.93 1.00 -0.54
N LEU A 29 9.33 0.13 -1.35
CA LEU A 29 9.85 -1.20 -1.65
C LEU A 29 11.21 -1.14 -2.35
N GLU A 30 11.40 -0.22 -3.29
CA GLU A 30 12.68 -0.05 -4.00
C GLU A 30 13.78 0.48 -3.07
N ASN A 31 13.49 1.49 -2.25
CA ASN A 31 14.47 2.14 -1.40
C ASN A 31 14.86 1.30 -0.16
N HIS A 32 13.96 0.43 0.31
CA HIS A 32 14.14 -0.28 1.59
C HIS A 32 14.02 -1.80 1.46
N LYS A 33 14.19 -2.35 0.25
CA LYS A 33 14.01 -3.78 -0.05
C LYS A 33 14.70 -4.71 0.94
N GLU A 34 15.97 -4.48 1.25
CA GLU A 34 16.76 -5.35 2.12
C GLU A 34 16.25 -5.34 3.57
N LEU A 35 15.89 -4.16 4.07
CA LEU A 35 15.32 -3.98 5.39
C LEU A 35 13.94 -4.67 5.50
N LEU A 36 13.07 -4.41 4.52
CA LEU A 36 11.70 -4.93 4.52
C LEU A 36 11.64 -6.44 4.26
N ALA A 37 12.58 -6.99 3.49
CA ALA A 37 12.69 -8.43 3.26
C ALA A 37 12.95 -9.23 4.56
N CYS A 38 13.54 -8.58 5.57
CA CYS A 38 13.80 -9.19 6.88
C CYS A 38 12.73 -8.84 7.92
N ASN A 39 11.66 -8.14 7.54
CA ASN A 39 10.61 -7.69 8.47
C ASN A 39 9.39 -8.62 8.37
N ASP A 40 9.21 -9.49 9.37
CA ASP A 40 8.12 -10.47 9.41
C ASP A 40 6.74 -9.81 9.34
N SER A 41 6.54 -8.68 10.02
CA SER A 41 5.28 -7.95 10.03
C SER A 41 4.93 -7.43 8.63
N PHE A 42 5.93 -6.88 7.93
CA PHE A 42 5.76 -6.41 6.57
C PHE A 42 5.45 -7.57 5.63
N PHE A 43 6.18 -8.69 5.72
CA PHE A 43 5.98 -9.85 4.88
C PHE A 43 4.58 -10.47 5.01
N ILE A 44 4.09 -10.61 6.24
CA ILE A 44 2.76 -11.15 6.53
C ILE A 44 1.68 -10.28 5.89
N GLU A 45 1.72 -8.97 6.13
CA GLU A 45 0.74 -8.05 5.55
C GLU A 45 0.87 -7.94 4.03
N PHE A 46 2.10 -8.02 3.50
CA PHE A 46 2.34 -7.96 2.05
C PHE A 46 1.73 -9.18 1.34
N THR A 47 1.78 -10.35 1.98
CA THR A 47 1.15 -11.56 1.44
C THR A 47 -0.37 -11.40 1.37
N LYS A 48 -1.01 -10.91 2.44
CA LYS A 48 -2.46 -10.64 2.46
C LYS A 48 -2.87 -9.59 1.43
N PHE A 49 -2.05 -8.55 1.27
CA PHE A 49 -2.22 -7.53 0.25
C PHE A 49 -2.16 -8.14 -1.15
N ASN A 50 -1.16 -8.97 -1.43
CA ASN A 50 -1.02 -9.60 -2.73
C ASN A 50 -2.21 -10.49 -3.08
N ASP A 51 -2.74 -11.26 -2.11
CA ASP A 51 -3.95 -12.07 -2.32
C ASP A 51 -5.17 -11.20 -2.66
N THR A 52 -5.39 -10.14 -1.88
CA THR A 52 -6.51 -9.19 -2.08
C THR A 52 -6.39 -8.45 -3.42
N HIS A 53 -5.18 -7.98 -3.76
CA HIS A 53 -4.89 -7.29 -5.01
C HIS A 53 -5.07 -8.19 -6.23
N ASN A 54 -4.64 -9.45 -6.14
CA ASN A 54 -4.85 -10.43 -7.19
C ASN A 54 -6.35 -10.74 -7.40
N GLU A 55 -7.12 -10.86 -6.32
CA GLU A 55 -8.58 -11.00 -6.40
C GLU A 55 -9.21 -9.78 -7.06
N PHE A 56 -8.78 -8.57 -6.67
CA PHE A 56 -9.24 -7.31 -7.28
C PHE A 56 -8.97 -7.29 -8.79
N CYS A 57 -7.76 -7.61 -9.21
CA CYS A 57 -7.39 -7.67 -10.61
C CYS A 57 -8.21 -8.70 -11.39
N ALA A 58 -8.38 -9.90 -10.83
CA ALA A 58 -9.12 -10.99 -11.47
C ALA A 58 -10.61 -10.65 -11.64
N LEU A 59 -11.26 -10.12 -10.60
CA LEU A 59 -12.67 -9.73 -10.65
C LEU A 59 -12.90 -8.54 -11.57
N SER A 60 -12.01 -7.55 -11.54
CA SER A 60 -12.09 -6.36 -12.41
C SER A 60 -12.02 -6.76 -13.88
N LYS A 61 -11.10 -7.67 -14.23
CA LYS A 61 -10.99 -8.23 -15.59
C LYS A 61 -12.25 -9.01 -15.98
N LYS A 62 -12.76 -9.89 -15.11
CA LYS A 62 -13.94 -10.72 -15.39
C LYS A 62 -15.21 -9.89 -15.61
N ARG A 63 -15.36 -8.78 -14.87
CA ARG A 63 -16.57 -7.93 -14.91
C ARG A 63 -16.46 -6.75 -15.88
N GLY A 64 -15.27 -6.46 -16.42
CA GLY A 64 -15.02 -5.30 -17.27
C GLY A 64 -15.09 -3.95 -16.54
N LYS A 65 -15.20 -3.97 -15.20
CA LYS A 65 -15.22 -2.78 -14.34
C LYS A 65 -14.64 -3.12 -12.96
N PRO A 66 -13.99 -2.17 -12.28
CA PRO A 66 -13.47 -2.37 -10.93
C PRO A 66 -14.56 -2.71 -9.92
N ASP A 67 -14.24 -3.60 -8.96
CA ASP A 67 -15.06 -3.76 -7.76
C ASP A 67 -14.66 -2.67 -6.74
N GLY A 68 -15.59 -1.74 -6.49
CA GLY A 68 -15.30 -0.56 -5.66
C GLY A 68 -15.02 -0.88 -4.19
N LEU A 69 -15.64 -1.93 -3.63
CA LEU A 69 -15.37 -2.33 -2.25
C LEU A 69 -13.99 -2.96 -2.12
N LEU A 70 -13.66 -3.82 -3.09
CA LEU A 70 -12.36 -4.47 -3.11
C LEU A 70 -11.22 -3.47 -3.39
N LEU A 71 -11.47 -2.45 -4.21
CA LEU A 71 -10.54 -1.34 -4.41
C LEU A 71 -10.27 -0.56 -3.11
N LEU A 72 -11.31 -0.29 -2.31
CA LEU A 72 -11.14 0.38 -1.02
C LEU A 72 -10.34 -0.48 -0.03
N GLU A 73 -10.54 -1.80 -0.03
CA GLU A 73 -9.75 -2.70 0.82
C GLU A 73 -8.28 -2.75 0.37
N VAL A 74 -8.02 -2.77 -0.95
CA VAL A 74 -6.67 -2.66 -1.51
C VAL A 74 -6.00 -1.36 -1.08
N ILE A 75 -6.68 -0.22 -1.18
CA ILE A 75 -6.17 1.09 -0.73
C ILE A 75 -5.81 1.06 0.75
N LYS A 76 -6.72 0.56 1.60
CA LYS A 76 -6.50 0.44 3.05
C LYS A 76 -5.27 -0.41 3.37
N GLN A 77 -5.08 -1.53 2.67
CA GLN A 77 -3.92 -2.40 2.86
C GLN A 77 -2.61 -1.76 2.35
N MET A 78 -2.65 -1.01 1.25
CA MET A 78 -1.48 -0.23 0.78
C MET A 78 -1.03 0.78 1.82
N THR A 79 -1.96 1.56 2.40
CA THR A 79 -1.65 2.52 3.47
C THR A 79 -1.03 1.80 4.67
N HIS A 80 -1.61 0.67 5.10
CA HIS A 80 -1.06 -0.08 6.22
C HIS A 80 0.36 -0.61 5.97
N LEU A 81 0.66 -1.08 4.76
CA LEU A 81 2.00 -1.52 4.37
C LEU A 81 3.02 -0.39 4.40
N ILE A 82 2.64 0.78 3.89
CA ILE A 82 3.48 1.99 3.93
C ILE A 82 3.79 2.37 5.37
N ASP A 83 2.80 2.33 6.27
CA ASP A 83 3.00 2.63 7.69
C ASP A 83 3.98 1.66 8.35
N ILE A 84 3.82 0.35 8.13
CA ILE A 84 4.75 -0.67 8.66
C ILE A 84 6.16 -0.42 8.15
N ALA A 85 6.31 -0.13 6.85
CA ALA A 85 7.60 0.12 6.26
C ALA A 85 8.27 1.38 6.84
N ASN A 86 7.52 2.47 6.98
CA ASN A 86 8.02 3.71 7.57
C ASN A 86 8.48 3.51 9.03
N VAL A 87 7.71 2.76 9.83
CA VAL A 87 8.12 2.40 11.20
C VAL A 87 9.40 1.57 11.20
N ALA A 88 9.54 0.60 10.28
CA ALA A 88 10.76 -0.20 10.16
C ALA A 88 11.98 0.67 9.83
N VAL A 89 11.83 1.61 8.89
CA VAL A 89 12.89 2.55 8.49
C VAL A 89 13.32 3.45 9.66
N ILE A 90 12.37 4.01 10.41
CA ILE A 90 12.64 4.85 11.58
C ILE A 90 13.37 4.07 12.67
N ASN A 91 12.94 2.84 12.95
CA ASN A 91 13.57 1.99 13.95
C ASN A 91 15.01 1.63 13.56
N GLU A 92 15.25 1.34 12.28
CA GLU A 92 16.59 1.04 11.76
C GLU A 92 17.53 2.25 11.85
N ALA A 93 17.04 3.44 11.48
CA ALA A 93 17.80 4.68 11.62
C ALA A 93 18.18 4.95 13.09
N SER A 94 17.20 4.81 13.99
CA SER A 94 17.39 4.99 15.44
C SER A 94 18.40 3.99 16.03
N ARG A 95 18.42 2.75 15.53
CA ARG A 95 19.40 1.74 15.94
C ARG A 95 20.82 2.15 15.54
N LYS A 96 21.02 2.54 14.28
CA LYS A 96 22.33 2.96 13.76
C LYS A 96 22.89 4.17 14.51
N GLU A 97 22.05 5.15 14.85
CA GLU A 97 22.47 6.30 15.67
C GLU A 97 22.97 5.88 17.05
N ARG A 98 22.26 4.99 17.73
CA ARG A 98 22.68 4.48 19.05
C ARG A 98 24.00 3.72 18.98
N GLU A 99 24.20 2.92 17.94
CA GLU A 99 25.46 2.20 17.72
C GLU A 99 26.63 3.15 17.51
N LEU A 100 26.43 4.25 16.78
CA LEU A 100 27.45 5.28 16.55
C LEU A 100 27.80 6.08 17.81
N CYS A 101 26.82 6.35 18.69
CA CYS A 101 27.06 7.08 19.95
C CYS A 101 27.72 6.23 21.05
N LEU A 102 27.86 4.92 20.84
CA LEU A 102 28.51 3.98 21.77
C LEU A 102 29.99 3.70 21.41
N ILE A 103 30.51 4.33 20.35
CA ILE A 103 31.91 4.29 19.90
C ILE A 103 32.59 5.60 20.28
#